data_AF-A0A940TS28-F1
#
_entry.id   AF-A0A940TS28-F1
#
_cell.length_a   1.000
_cell.length_b   1.000
_cell.length_c   1.000
_cell.angle_alpha   90.00
_cell.angle_beta   90.00
_cell.angle_gamma   90.00
#
_symmetry.space_group_name_H-M   'P 1'
#
loop_
_entity.id
_entity.type
_entity.pdbx_description
1 polymer ?
#
loop_
_entity_poly.entity_id
_entity_poly.type
_entity_poly.pdbx_seq_one_letter_code
_entity_poly.pdbx_strand_id
1 'polypeptide(L)'
;MNIKQRLIIPIVVLSLFLSPSTVLAIGDDQYSRPSLKGLRKLAVVVQMGKSVSDDFEKVGLTEERIRTSIELKLREAKVDVVYRENLFSDAPIFHVEVNGSIKDGKTFSFLLEVELWQKSFLKRDPKIEVV
;
A
#
# COMPACT_ATOMS: atom_id res chain seq x y z
N MET A 1 -16.93 -32.27 -45.89
CA MET A 1 -16.34 -31.73 -44.65
C MET A 1 -17.34 -31.96 -43.52
N ASN A 2 -16.98 -32.79 -42.52
CA ASN A 2 -17.94 -33.44 -41.61
C ASN A 2 -18.51 -32.45 -40.57
N ILE A 3 -19.83 -32.39 -40.40
CA ILE A 3 -20.52 -31.51 -39.43
C ILE A 3 -19.95 -31.63 -38.01
N LYS A 4 -19.45 -32.82 -37.65
CA LYS A 4 -18.76 -33.07 -36.37
C LYS A 4 -17.52 -32.17 -36.18
N GLN A 5 -16.75 -31.90 -37.23
CA GLN A 5 -15.57 -31.04 -37.17
C GLN A 5 -15.90 -29.55 -37.02
N ARG A 6 -17.09 -29.12 -37.49
CA ARG A 6 -17.53 -27.71 -37.37
C ARG A 6 -17.97 -27.33 -35.95
N LEU A 7 -18.40 -28.31 -35.15
CA LEU A 7 -18.82 -28.10 -33.76
C LEU A 7 -17.66 -28.20 -32.75
N ILE A 8 -16.60 -28.94 -33.06
CA ILE A 8 -15.46 -29.12 -32.14
C ILE A 8 -14.67 -27.82 -31.98
N ILE A 9 -14.48 -27.06 -33.07
CA ILE A 9 -13.70 -25.82 -33.07
C ILE A 9 -14.28 -24.75 -32.11
N PRO A 10 -15.58 -24.40 -32.15
CA PRO A 10 -16.14 -23.41 -31.23
C PRO A 10 -16.15 -23.89 -29.77
N ILE A 11 -16.28 -25.20 -29.52
CA ILE A 11 -16.27 -25.77 -28.15
C ILE A 11 -14.87 -25.67 -27.53
N VAL A 12 -13.81 -25.94 -28.30
CA VAL A 12 -12.42 -25.81 -27.83
C VAL A 12 -12.09 -24.34 -27.55
N VAL A 13 -12.49 -23.42 -28.44
CA VAL A 13 -12.29 -21.98 -28.22
C VAL A 13 -13.04 -21.49 -26.98
N LEU A 14 -14.29 -21.91 -26.78
CA LEU A 14 -15.08 -21.55 -25.59
C LEU A 14 -14.44 -22.10 -24.31
N SER A 15 -13.90 -23.34 -24.33
CA SER A 15 -13.20 -23.91 -23.18
C SER A 15 -11.91 -23.16 -22.80
N LEU A 16 -11.21 -22.56 -23.78
CA LEU A 16 -10.02 -21.74 -23.50
C LEU A 16 -10.39 -20.46 -22.72
N PHE A 17 -11.55 -19.86 -23.01
CA PHE A 17 -12.02 -18.65 -22.30
C PHE A 17 -12.59 -18.92 -20.90
N LEU A 18 -12.92 -20.18 -20.58
CA LEU A 18 -13.46 -20.60 -19.29
C LEU A 18 -12.39 -21.11 -18.30
N SER A 19 -11.11 -21.06 -18.68
CA SER A 19 -10.02 -21.42 -17.79
C SER A 19 -9.91 -20.38 -16.67
N PRO A 20 -10.14 -20.73 -15.39
CA PRO A 20 -9.88 -19.82 -14.29
C PRO A 20 -8.38 -19.52 -14.30
N SER A 21 -8.04 -18.24 -14.44
CA SER A 21 -6.66 -17.75 -14.38
C SER A 21 -6.00 -18.32 -13.13
N THR A 22 -5.02 -19.20 -13.31
CA THR A 22 -4.10 -19.56 -12.24
C THR A 22 -3.39 -18.28 -11.84
N VAL A 23 -3.81 -17.68 -10.73
CA VAL A 23 -3.05 -16.63 -10.07
C VAL A 23 -1.77 -17.30 -9.61
N LEU A 24 -0.73 -17.23 -10.45
CA LEU A 24 0.62 -17.50 -10.03
C LEU A 24 0.88 -16.56 -8.85
N ALA A 25 1.16 -17.14 -7.69
CA ALA A 25 1.77 -16.42 -6.57
C ALA A 25 3.18 -16.03 -7.02
N ILE A 26 3.27 -15.03 -7.91
CA ILE A 26 4.51 -14.36 -8.26
C ILE A 26 5.03 -13.80 -6.93
N GLY A 27 6.25 -14.19 -6.60
CA GLY A 27 6.91 -13.84 -5.34
C GLY A 27 6.65 -12.38 -5.01
N ASP A 28 6.09 -12.18 -3.82
CA ASP A 28 5.68 -10.88 -3.31
C ASP A 28 6.92 -10.05 -2.97
N ASP A 29 7.59 -9.52 -3.99
CA ASP A 29 8.73 -8.64 -3.82
C ASP A 29 8.25 -7.18 -3.72
N GLN A 30 8.88 -6.41 -2.84
CA GLN A 30 8.49 -5.04 -2.54
C GLN A 30 8.49 -4.10 -3.77
N TYR A 31 9.19 -4.46 -4.84
CA TYR A 31 9.26 -3.70 -6.10
C TYR A 31 8.24 -4.16 -7.15
N SER A 32 7.67 -5.37 -7.03
CA SER A 32 6.65 -5.89 -7.95
C SER A 32 5.21 -5.75 -7.44
N ARG A 33 5.00 -5.42 -6.16
CA ARG A 33 3.67 -5.13 -5.61
C ARG A 33 2.99 -4.00 -6.41
N PRO A 34 1.74 -4.18 -6.89
CA PRO A 34 0.98 -3.10 -7.48
C PRO A 34 0.88 -1.93 -6.48
N SER A 35 1.53 -0.81 -6.81
CA SER A 35 1.46 0.43 -6.02
C SER A 35 0.01 0.86 -5.85
N LEU A 36 -0.38 1.35 -4.64
CA LEU A 36 -1.63 2.00 -4.15
C LEU A 36 -2.95 1.92 -4.97
N LYS A 37 -3.05 1.05 -5.97
CA LYS A 37 -4.11 1.02 -6.98
C LYS A 37 -5.32 0.40 -6.33
N GLY A 38 -6.44 1.13 -6.39
CA GLY A 38 -7.67 0.75 -5.73
C GLY A 38 -7.81 1.29 -4.30
N LEU A 39 -6.76 1.88 -3.72
CA LEU A 39 -6.90 2.62 -2.46
C LEU A 39 -7.61 3.94 -2.74
N ARG A 40 -8.84 4.05 -2.26
CA ARG A 40 -9.65 5.26 -2.39
C ARG A 40 -9.52 6.18 -1.19
N LYS A 41 -9.23 5.62 -0.01
CA LYS A 41 -9.28 6.33 1.26
C LYS A 41 -8.25 5.77 2.22
N LEU A 42 -7.44 6.62 2.86
CA LEU A 42 -6.45 6.24 3.87
C LEU A 42 -6.17 7.37 4.86
N ALA A 43 -5.62 7.05 6.03
CA ALA A 43 -5.12 8.03 7.00
C ALA A 43 -3.60 8.17 6.89
N VAL A 44 -3.04 9.35 7.15
CA VAL A 44 -1.58 9.56 7.12
C VAL A 44 -1.06 9.70 8.55
N VAL A 45 -0.01 8.94 8.88
CA VAL A 45 0.72 9.05 10.13
C VAL A 45 2.19 9.27 9.81
N VAL A 46 2.74 10.37 10.31
CA VAL A 46 4.18 10.65 10.25
C VAL A 46 4.74 10.47 11.64
N GLN A 47 5.90 9.82 11.74
CA GLN A 47 6.61 9.61 12.99
C GLN A 47 8.08 9.99 12.83
N MET A 48 8.60 10.76 13.79
CA MET A 48 10.00 11.18 13.82
C MET A 48 10.61 10.87 15.19
N GLY A 49 11.85 10.37 15.19
CA GLY A 49 12.60 10.21 16.44
C GLY A 49 12.87 11.56 17.12
N LYS A 50 12.83 11.61 18.46
CA LYS A 50 12.93 12.89 19.20
C LYS A 50 14.15 13.74 18.84
N SER A 51 15.34 13.14 18.81
CA SER A 51 16.58 13.84 18.43
C SER A 51 16.59 14.28 16.97
N VAL A 52 15.82 13.61 16.11
CA VAL A 52 15.66 13.93 14.70
C VAL A 52 14.76 15.16 14.56
N SER A 53 13.66 15.22 15.31
CA SER A 53 12.71 16.34 15.31
C SER A 53 13.40 17.67 15.59
N ASP A 54 14.23 17.76 16.63
CA ASP A 54 14.89 19.01 17.01
C ASP A 54 15.80 19.58 15.89
N ASP A 55 16.50 18.71 15.16
CA ASP A 55 17.36 19.11 14.05
C ASP A 55 16.57 19.45 12.79
N PHE A 56 15.48 18.72 12.54
CA PHE A 56 14.62 18.92 11.38
C PHE A 56 13.75 20.18 11.54
N GLU A 57 13.29 20.47 12.76
CA GLU A 57 12.56 21.69 13.10
C GLU A 57 13.37 22.96 12.81
N LYS A 58 14.68 22.95 13.08
CA LYS A 58 15.58 24.07 12.76
C LYS A 58 15.61 24.42 11.27
N VAL A 59 15.34 23.44 10.40
CA VAL A 59 15.25 23.64 8.94
C VAL A 59 13.80 23.64 8.44
N GLY A 60 12.82 23.66 9.35
CA GLY A 60 11.40 23.76 9.05
C GLY A 60 10.77 22.46 8.55
N LEU A 61 11.37 21.31 8.84
CA LEU A 61 10.86 19.96 8.55
C LEU A 61 10.12 19.39 9.77
N THR A 62 8.90 19.85 10.01
CA THR A 62 8.06 19.33 11.10
C THR A 62 7.23 18.12 10.64
N GLU A 63 6.82 17.25 11.58
CA GLU A 63 5.88 16.15 11.29
C GLU A 63 4.62 16.66 10.57
N GLU A 64 4.09 17.80 11.01
CA GLU A 64 2.91 18.43 10.41
C GLU A 64 3.14 18.85 8.96
N ARG A 65 4.30 19.44 8.64
CA ARG A 65 4.62 19.90 7.29
C ARG A 65 4.81 18.71 6.34
N ILE A 66 5.50 17.67 6.80
CA ILE A 66 5.70 16.43 6.06
C ILE A 66 4.34 15.77 5.81
N ARG A 67 3.53 15.61 6.85
CA ARG A 67 2.17 15.06 6.76
C ARG A 67 1.33 15.84 5.75
N THR A 68 1.23 17.16 5.89
CA THR A 68 0.44 18.02 4.99
C THR A 68 0.88 17.88 3.54
N SER A 69 2.19 17.78 3.30
CA SER A 69 2.73 17.59 1.95
C SER A 69 2.35 16.23 1.35
N ILE A 70 2.41 15.17 2.16
CA ILE A 70 1.97 13.82 1.77
C ILE A 70 0.46 13.82 1.47
N GLU A 71 -0.34 14.38 2.37
CA GLU A 71 -1.80 14.45 2.21
C GLU A 71 -2.20 15.20 0.94
N LEU A 72 -1.51 16.31 0.61
CA LEU A 72 -1.75 17.05 -0.63
C LEU A 72 -1.44 16.18 -1.86
N LYS A 73 -0.30 15.48 -1.87
CA LYS A 73 0.08 14.58 -2.98
C LYS A 73 -0.89 13.43 -3.16
N LEU A 74 -1.39 12.87 -2.07
CA LEU A 74 -2.43 11.82 -2.10
C LEU A 74 -3.75 12.35 -2.69
N ARG A 75 -4.18 13.56 -2.30
CA ARG A 75 -5.38 14.20 -2.87
C ARG A 75 -5.21 14.51 -4.36
N GLU A 76 -4.05 15.00 -4.78
CA GLU A 76 -3.71 15.18 -6.21
C GLU A 76 -3.81 13.86 -6.99
N ALA A 77 -3.43 12.75 -6.36
CA ALA A 77 -3.59 11.39 -6.89
C ALA A 77 -5.01 10.80 -6.74
N LYS A 78 -5.99 11.61 -6.31
CA LYS A 78 -7.39 11.22 -6.08
C LYS A 78 -7.57 10.13 -5.01
N VAL A 79 -6.70 10.15 -4.00
CA VAL A 79 -6.84 9.35 -2.78
C VAL A 79 -7.38 10.24 -1.66
N ASP A 80 -8.52 9.86 -1.08
CA ASP A 80 -9.14 10.59 0.02
C ASP A 80 -8.34 10.39 1.31
N VAL A 81 -8.00 11.49 1.96
CA VAL A 81 -7.29 11.47 3.25
C VAL A 81 -8.28 11.57 4.40
N VAL A 82 -8.19 10.62 5.33
CA VAL A 82 -8.97 10.62 6.57
C VAL A 82 -8.14 11.24 7.68
N TYR A 83 -8.72 12.21 8.37
CA TYR A 83 -8.08 12.81 9.55
C TYR A 83 -8.01 11.80 10.70
N ARG A 84 -6.93 11.89 11.47
CA ARG A 84 -6.60 10.97 12.58
C ARG A 84 -7.74 10.79 13.59
N GLU A 85 -8.45 11.87 13.87
CA GLU A 85 -9.63 11.93 14.74
C GLU A 85 -10.82 11.09 14.24
N ASN A 86 -10.81 10.65 12.98
CA ASN A 86 -11.78 9.73 12.37
C ASN A 86 -11.22 8.30 12.11
N LEU A 87 -10.11 7.93 12.78
CA LEU A 87 -9.44 6.60 12.66
C LEU A 87 -10.26 5.40 13.19
N PHE A 88 -11.47 5.62 13.69
CA PHE A 88 -12.41 4.54 14.00
C PHE A 88 -12.88 3.78 12.76
N SER A 89 -12.52 4.24 11.56
CA SER A 89 -12.77 3.52 10.30
C SER A 89 -11.77 2.39 10.05
N ASP A 90 -12.18 1.40 9.24
CA ASP A 90 -11.32 0.35 8.67
C ASP A 90 -10.36 0.88 7.59
N ALA A 91 -10.12 2.19 7.57
CA ALA A 91 -9.26 2.81 6.58
C ALA A 91 -7.79 2.38 6.82
N PRO A 92 -7.07 2.00 5.75
CA PRO A 92 -5.62 1.80 5.81
C PRO A 92 -4.90 3.06 6.32
N ILE A 93 -3.77 2.86 6.99
CA ILE A 93 -2.89 3.92 7.46
C ILE A 93 -1.65 3.91 6.59
N PHE A 94 -1.36 5.03 5.94
CA PHE A 94 -0.10 5.30 5.28
C PHE A 94 0.86 5.84 6.34
N HIS A 95 1.71 4.96 6.86
CA HIS A 95 2.69 5.26 7.88
C HIS A 95 4.00 5.66 7.21
N VAL A 96 4.56 6.78 7.65
CA VAL A 96 5.84 7.30 7.18
C VAL A 96 6.71 7.58 8.38
N GLU A 97 7.78 6.82 8.50
CA GLU A 97 8.80 7.06 9.51
C GLU A 97 9.99 7.78 8.88
N VAL A 98 10.37 8.90 9.50
CA VAL A 98 11.51 9.70 9.08
C VAL A 98 12.48 9.79 10.23
N ASN A 99 13.62 9.14 10.06
CA ASN A 99 14.74 9.23 10.99
C ASN A 99 15.93 9.88 10.30
N GLY A 100 16.84 10.44 11.09
CA GLY A 100 18.04 11.03 10.53
C GLY A 100 18.83 11.88 11.52
N SER A 101 19.89 12.48 11.02
CA SER A 101 20.69 13.43 11.76
C SER A 101 21.38 14.41 10.82
N ILE A 102 21.66 15.60 11.33
CA ILE A 102 22.49 16.57 10.62
C ILE A 102 23.94 16.32 11.01
N LYS A 103 24.76 15.99 10.02
CA LYS A 103 26.21 15.89 10.16
C LYS A 103 26.87 17.20 9.71
N ASP A 104 27.74 17.73 10.55
CA ASP A 104 28.56 18.93 10.30
C ASP A 104 27.76 20.19 9.91
N GLY A 105 26.47 20.25 10.29
CA GLY A 105 25.57 21.37 9.96
C GLY A 105 25.18 21.49 8.49
N LYS A 106 25.59 20.55 7.62
CA LYS A 106 25.42 20.64 6.16
C LYS A 106 24.89 19.38 5.51
N THR A 107 25.24 18.21 6.05
CA THR A 107 24.91 16.94 5.44
C THR A 107 23.79 16.28 6.21
N PHE A 108 22.78 15.81 5.48
CA PHE A 108 21.63 15.17 6.06
C PHE A 108 21.70 13.66 5.82
N SER A 109 21.85 12.89 6.88
CA SER A 109 21.67 11.44 6.83
C SER A 109 20.23 11.16 7.22
N PHE A 110 19.50 10.42 6.39
CA PHE A 110 18.14 10.05 6.71
C PHE A 110 17.84 8.60 6.36
N LEU A 111 16.90 8.04 7.11
CA LEU A 111 16.20 6.80 6.82
C LEU A 111 14.73 7.17 6.63
N LEU A 112 14.18 6.81 5.47
CA LEU A 112 12.77 6.96 5.17
C LEU A 112 12.17 5.57 5.03
N GLU A 113 11.21 5.28 5.88
CA GLU A 113 10.42 4.06 5.83
C GLU A 113 8.97 4.42 5.54
N VAL A 114 8.37 3.67 4.61
CA VAL A 114 7.03 3.93 4.10
C VAL A 114 6.26 2.63 4.10
N GLU A 115 5.22 2.58 4.90
CA GLU A 115 4.41 1.38 5.11
C GLU A 115 2.93 1.66 4.95
N LEU A 116 2.18 0.63 4.53
CA LEU A 116 0.72 0.66 4.52
C LEU A 116 0.21 -0.32 5.58
N TRP A 117 -0.29 0.21 6.68
CA TRP A 117 -0.87 -0.60 7.76
C TRP A 117 -2.37 -0.78 7.52
N GLN A 118 -2.85 -2.01 7.66
CA GLN A 118 -4.26 -2.35 7.52
C GLN A 118 -4.71 -3.15 8.73
N LYS A 119 -5.89 -2.82 9.26
CA LYS A 119 -6.53 -3.68 10.25
C LYS A 119 -7.06 -4.91 9.51
N SER A 120 -6.47 -6.07 9.79
CA SER A 120 -6.94 -7.35 9.27
C SER A 120 -7.43 -8.23 10.42
N PHE A 121 -8.62 -8.80 10.27
CA PHE A 121 -9.11 -9.86 11.15
C PHE A 121 -8.95 -11.20 10.44
N LEU A 122 -8.23 -12.12 11.07
CA LEU A 122 -8.16 -13.49 10.57
C LEU A 122 -9.45 -14.21 10.95
N LYS A 123 -10.19 -14.66 9.94
CA LYS A 123 -11.32 -15.57 10.13
C LYS A 123 -10.84 -16.99 9.91
N ARG A 124 -11.04 -17.85 10.90
CA ARG A 124 -10.73 -19.27 10.77
C ARG A 124 -11.57 -19.88 9.66
N ASP A 125 -10.93 -20.58 8.73
CA ASP A 125 -11.64 -21.41 7.77
C ASP A 125 -12.18 -22.64 8.51
N PRO A 126 -13.51 -22.84 8.57
CA PRO A 126 -14.10 -24.01 9.25
C PRO A 126 -13.71 -25.34 8.60
N LYS A 127 -13.13 -25.33 7.39
CA LYS A 127 -12.66 -26.54 6.69
C LYS A 127 -11.27 -27.01 7.13
N ILE A 128 -10.55 -26.20 7.91
CA ILE A 128 -9.22 -26.55 8.41
C ILE A 128 -9.37 -27.13 9.82
N GLU A 129 -9.34 -28.47 9.91
CA GLU A 129 -9.23 -29.18 11.18
C GLU A 129 -7.85 -28.91 11.78
N VAL A 130 -7.82 -28.53 13.07
CA VAL A 130 -6.56 -28.46 13.83
C VAL A 130 -6.43 -29.81 14.50
N VAL A 131 -5.49 -30.61 14.00
CA VAL A 131 -5.08 -31.89 14.58
C VAL A 131 -4.12 -31.62 15.73
#